data_AF-A0A5N5RD97-F1
#
_entry.id   AF-A0A5N5RD97-F1
#
_cell.length_a   1.000
_cell.length_b   1.000
_cell.length_c   1.000
_cell.angle_alpha   90.00
_cell.angle_beta   90.00
_cell.angle_gamma   90.00
#
_symmetry.space_group_name_H-M   'P 1'
#
loop_
_entity.id
_entity.type
_entity.pdbx_description
1 polymer ?
#
loop_
_entity_poly.entity_id
_entity_poly.type
_entity_poly.pdbx_seq_one_letter_code
_entity_poly.pdbx_strand_id
1 'polypeptide(L)'
;MALSWQKDNDSADAGDFYDTVTTQLSSKKLGMKADGKTWHYRDIYQQFLQLRAKNPRALLLWSGDYPTYQKSGTTDYYVILSGESFDSADDASSWCTREKYGPNDCMAIDLS
;
A
#
# COMPACT_ATOMS: atom_id res chain seq x y z
N MET A 1 -18.63 1.99 -6.09
CA MET A 1 -17.71 3.13 -6.31
C MET A 1 -16.37 2.61 -6.82
N ALA A 2 -15.65 3.35 -7.66
CA ALA A 2 -14.40 2.90 -8.29
C ALA A 2 -13.34 2.37 -7.30
N LEU A 3 -13.21 3.02 -6.14
CA LEU A 3 -12.27 2.60 -5.07
C LEU A 3 -12.58 1.20 -4.52
N SER A 4 -13.87 0.88 -4.28
CA SER A 4 -14.27 -0.43 -3.76
C SER A 4 -14.01 -1.53 -4.78
N TRP A 5 -14.35 -1.28 -6.05
CA TRP A 5 -14.09 -2.24 -7.13
C TRP A 5 -12.59 -2.50 -7.31
N GLN A 6 -11.77 -1.43 -7.26
CA GLN A 6 -10.31 -1.56 -7.34
C GLN A 6 -9.76 -2.41 -6.20
N LYS A 7 -10.21 -2.15 -4.96
CA LYS A 7 -9.80 -2.93 -3.79
C LYS A 7 -10.12 -4.41 -3.96
N ASP A 8 -11.35 -4.72 -4.38
CA ASP A 8 -11.81 -6.10 -4.53
C ASP A 8 -11.02 -6.82 -5.63
N ASN A 9 -10.70 -6.13 -6.74
CA ASN A 9 -9.86 -6.68 -7.80
C ASN A 9 -8.41 -6.93 -7.34
N ASP A 10 -7.80 -5.96 -6.67
CA ASP A 10 -6.39 -6.02 -6.26
C ASP A 10 -6.13 -7.01 -5.11
N SER A 11 -7.16 -7.31 -4.31
CA SER A 11 -7.04 -8.29 -3.22
C SER A 11 -6.68 -9.70 -3.68
N ALA A 12 -7.06 -10.07 -4.91
CA ALA A 12 -6.68 -11.36 -5.51
C ALA A 12 -5.18 -11.42 -5.83
N ASP A 13 -4.59 -10.30 -6.26
CA ASP A 13 -3.18 -10.21 -6.63
C ASP A 13 -2.25 -10.05 -5.40
N ALA A 14 -2.82 -9.71 -4.23
CA ALA A 14 -2.07 -9.54 -2.99
C ALA A 14 -1.69 -10.86 -2.30
N GLY A 15 -2.19 -12.00 -2.78
CA GLY A 15 -1.97 -13.32 -2.19
C GLY A 15 -0.49 -13.72 -2.11
N ASP A 16 0.32 -13.29 -3.07
CA ASP A 16 1.75 -13.64 -3.09
C ASP A 16 2.53 -13.02 -1.91
N PHE A 17 2.03 -11.93 -1.32
CA PHE A 17 2.69 -11.23 -0.23
C PHE A 17 2.46 -11.87 1.15
N TYR A 18 1.74 -13.00 1.22
CA TYR A 18 1.75 -13.85 2.42
C TYR A 18 3.08 -14.60 2.59
N ASP A 19 3.76 -14.91 1.48
CA ASP A 19 5.03 -15.67 1.47
C ASP A 19 6.22 -14.83 0.98
N THR A 20 5.98 -13.64 0.43
CA THR A 20 7.01 -12.74 -0.10
C THR A 20 6.91 -11.36 0.54
N VAL A 21 8.01 -10.61 0.45
CA VAL A 21 8.04 -9.22 0.93
C VAL A 21 7.73 -8.27 -0.22
N THR A 22 6.98 -7.21 0.05
CA THR A 22 6.74 -6.09 -0.86
C THR A 22 7.04 -4.77 -0.16
N THR A 23 6.64 -3.65 -0.76
CA THR A 23 6.78 -2.33 -0.15
C THR A 23 5.46 -1.60 -0.10
N GLN A 24 5.11 -1.08 1.08
CA GLN A 24 4.01 -0.15 1.25
C GLN A 24 4.46 1.26 0.90
N LEU A 25 3.79 1.88 -0.07
CA LEU A 25 4.06 3.22 -0.58
C LEU A 25 3.19 4.31 0.08
N SER A 26 2.03 3.93 0.63
CA SER A 26 1.12 4.86 1.30
C SER A 26 0.15 4.12 2.21
N SER A 27 -0.28 4.78 3.28
CA SER A 27 -1.49 4.42 4.04
C SER A 27 -2.29 5.67 4.37
N LYS A 28 -3.58 5.69 4.03
CA LYS A 28 -4.49 6.80 4.33
C LYS A 28 -5.84 6.26 4.76
N LYS A 29 -6.47 6.93 5.72
CA LYS A 29 -7.84 6.63 6.13
C LYS A 29 -8.78 7.77 5.82
N LEU A 30 -10.06 7.45 5.66
CA LEU A 30 -11.09 8.47 5.45
C LEU A 30 -11.10 9.45 6.62
N GLY A 31 -11.07 10.75 6.34
CA GLY A 31 -11.07 11.80 7.36
C GLY A 31 -9.71 12.04 8.04
N MET A 32 -8.66 11.31 7.64
CA MET A 32 -7.30 11.55 8.12
C MET A 32 -6.86 12.97 7.75
N LYS A 33 -6.26 13.69 8.71
CA LYS A 33 -5.61 14.98 8.46
C LYS A 33 -4.11 14.76 8.28
N ALA A 34 -3.63 14.86 7.05
CA ALA A 34 -2.22 14.68 6.70
C ALA A 34 -1.92 15.47 5.42
N ASP A 35 -0.65 15.82 5.20
CA ASP A 35 -0.21 16.52 3.98
C ASP A 35 -0.95 17.85 3.77
N GLY A 36 -1.32 18.53 4.87
CA GLY A 36 -2.04 19.79 4.85
C GLY A 36 -3.52 19.71 4.45
N LYS A 37 -4.09 18.50 4.30
CA LYS A 37 -5.50 18.31 3.89
C LYS A 37 -6.22 17.23 4.69
N THR A 38 -7.54 17.18 4.54
CA THR A 38 -8.37 16.04 4.97
C THR A 38 -8.48 15.07 3.81
N TRP A 39 -8.20 13.79 4.06
CA TRP A 39 -8.26 12.75 3.04
C TRP A 39 -9.68 12.24 2.83
N HIS A 40 -10.19 12.38 1.61
CA HIS A 40 -11.46 11.78 1.18
C HIS A 40 -11.22 10.60 0.23
N TYR A 41 -12.24 9.79 -0.04
CA TYR A 41 -12.14 8.65 -0.96
C TYR A 41 -11.57 9.02 -2.33
N ARG A 42 -11.91 10.20 -2.85
CA ARG A 42 -11.38 10.69 -4.14
C ARG A 42 -9.89 10.99 -4.07
N ASP A 43 -9.41 11.56 -2.97
CA ASP A 43 -7.99 11.83 -2.75
C ASP A 43 -7.18 10.53 -2.68
N ILE A 44 -7.70 9.55 -1.94
CA ILE A 44 -7.05 8.23 -1.78
C ILE A 44 -6.98 7.53 -3.15
N TYR A 45 -8.08 7.52 -3.91
CA TYR A 45 -8.09 6.93 -5.24
C TYR A 45 -7.14 7.66 -6.21
N GLN A 46 -7.11 9.00 -6.17
CA GLN A 46 -6.21 9.77 -7.01
C GLN A 46 -4.74 9.50 -6.67
N GLN A 47 -4.40 9.36 -5.38
CA GLN A 47 -3.05 8.97 -4.96
C GLN A 47 -2.70 7.57 -5.47
N PHE A 48 -3.63 6.62 -5.39
CA PHE A 48 -3.45 5.29 -5.98
C PHE A 48 -3.15 5.37 -7.48
N LEU A 49 -3.92 6.12 -8.26
CA LEU A 49 -3.68 6.26 -9.70
C LEU A 49 -2.31 6.87 -10.01
N GLN A 50 -1.86 7.85 -9.22
CA GLN A 50 -0.52 8.44 -9.37
C GLN A 50 0.58 7.41 -9.09
N LEU A 51 0.42 6.61 -8.03
CA LEU A 51 1.37 5.55 -7.69
C LEU A 51 1.34 4.39 -8.69
N ARG A 52 0.16 4.02 -9.22
CA ARG A 52 -0.01 3.00 -10.27
C ARG A 52 0.61 3.45 -11.60
N ALA A 53 0.56 4.76 -11.91
CA ALA A 53 1.22 5.31 -13.09
C ALA A 53 2.76 5.22 -12.98
N LYS A 54 3.33 5.38 -11.77
CA LYS A 54 4.77 5.19 -11.53
C LYS A 54 5.17 3.72 -11.37
N ASN A 55 4.31 2.92 -10.74
CA ASN A 55 4.51 1.50 -10.45
C ASN A 55 3.32 0.72 -11.04
N PRO A 56 3.44 0.18 -12.26
CA PRO A 56 2.32 -0.48 -12.95
C PRO A 56 1.70 -1.67 -12.22
N ARG A 57 2.37 -2.20 -11.19
CA ARG A 57 1.92 -3.28 -10.32
C ARG A 57 1.26 -2.82 -9.02
N ALA A 58 1.22 -1.51 -8.72
CA ALA A 58 0.77 -1.03 -7.42
C ALA A 58 -0.64 -1.48 -7.07
N LEU A 59 -0.84 -2.06 -5.89
CA LEU A 59 -2.14 -2.58 -5.44
C LEU A 59 -2.76 -1.65 -4.39
N LEU A 60 -4.08 -1.52 -4.42
CA LEU A 60 -4.84 -0.83 -3.38
C LEU A 60 -5.57 -1.83 -2.49
N LEU A 61 -5.22 -1.87 -1.21
CA LEU A 61 -5.75 -2.81 -0.24
C LEU A 61 -6.47 -2.10 0.91
N TRP A 62 -7.31 -2.84 1.62
CA TRP A 62 -7.84 -2.44 2.93
C TRP A 62 -7.08 -3.18 4.02
N SER A 63 -6.49 -2.43 4.95
CA SER A 63 -5.60 -2.99 5.96
C SER A 63 -6.29 -3.99 6.88
N GLY A 64 -7.59 -3.81 7.16
CA GLY A 64 -8.37 -4.74 7.98
C GLY A 64 -8.48 -6.17 7.43
N ASP A 65 -8.19 -6.37 6.14
CA ASP A 65 -8.31 -7.67 5.48
C ASP A 65 -7.05 -8.56 5.68
N TYR A 66 -5.94 -8.03 6.22
CA TYR A 66 -4.65 -8.75 6.29
C TYR A 66 -4.07 -8.88 7.71
N PRO A 67 -3.54 -10.07 8.08
CA PRO A 67 -2.97 -10.35 9.40
C PRO A 67 -1.94 -9.36 9.93
N THR A 68 -0.98 -8.92 9.11
CA THR A 68 0.09 -8.01 9.55
C THR A 68 -0.46 -6.71 10.16
N TYR A 69 -1.50 -6.14 9.52
CA TYR A 69 -2.16 -4.93 10.02
C TYR A 69 -3.12 -5.20 11.18
N GLN A 70 -3.70 -6.40 11.24
CA GLN A 70 -4.52 -6.82 12.38
C GLN A 70 -3.66 -6.95 13.65
N LYS A 71 -2.46 -7.53 13.54
CA LYS A 71 -1.50 -7.66 14.64
C LYS A 71 -1.01 -6.29 15.15
N SER A 72 -0.81 -5.32 14.26
CA SER A 72 -0.39 -3.96 14.63
C SER A 72 -1.55 -3.08 15.13
N GLY A 73 -2.80 -3.48 14.90
CA GLY A 73 -4.00 -2.71 15.23
C GLY A 73 -4.33 -1.58 14.22
N THR A 74 -3.66 -1.52 13.07
CA THR A 74 -3.89 -0.50 12.03
C THR A 74 -4.87 -0.98 10.96
N THR A 75 -6.09 -1.34 11.34
CA THR A 75 -7.09 -2.03 10.49
C THR A 75 -8.08 -1.11 9.75
N ASP A 76 -7.94 0.21 9.88
CA ASP A 76 -8.84 1.22 9.31
C ASP A 76 -8.22 2.06 8.18
N TYR A 77 -7.27 1.50 7.41
CA TYR A 77 -6.50 2.23 6.39
C TYR A 77 -6.65 1.63 4.99
N TYR A 78 -6.69 2.50 3.99
CA TYR A 78 -6.37 2.16 2.61
C TYR A 78 -4.86 2.17 2.44
N VAL A 79 -4.31 1.03 2.04
CA VAL A 79 -2.89 0.80 1.86
C VAL A 79 -2.60 0.70 0.37
N ILE A 80 -1.52 1.32 -0.07
CA ILE A 80 -1.03 1.19 -1.44
C ILE A 80 0.31 0.46 -1.41
N LEU A 81 0.36 -0.72 -2.01
CA LEU A 81 1.59 -1.49 -2.18
C LEU A 81 2.22 -1.19 -3.55
N SER A 82 3.52 -1.40 -3.70
CA SER A 82 4.18 -1.30 -5.01
C SER A 82 3.80 -2.44 -5.96
N GLY A 83 3.41 -3.59 -5.40
CA GLY A 83 3.14 -4.82 -6.14
C GLY A 83 4.42 -5.54 -6.61
N GLU A 84 5.58 -5.07 -6.18
CA GLU A 84 6.87 -5.73 -6.41
C GLU A 84 7.08 -6.79 -5.32
N SER A 85 7.54 -7.98 -5.70
CA SER A 85 7.90 -9.05 -4.77
C SER A 85 9.42 -9.12 -4.60
N PHE A 86 9.86 -9.29 -3.37
CA PHE A 86 11.26 -9.38 -2.98
C PHE A 86 11.48 -10.59 -2.06
N ASP A 87 12.69 -11.14 -2.12
CA ASP A 87 13.10 -12.29 -1.30
C ASP A 87 13.36 -11.89 0.17
N SER A 88 13.59 -10.60 0.44
CA SER A 88 13.88 -10.09 1.77
C SER A 88 13.41 -8.66 2.01
N ALA A 89 13.27 -8.28 3.29
CA ALA A 89 12.97 -6.91 3.68
C ALA A 89 14.10 -5.91 3.35
N ASP A 90 15.35 -6.38 3.31
CA ASP A 90 16.50 -5.55 2.94
C ASP A 90 16.48 -5.22 1.43
N ASP A 91 16.09 -6.18 0.59
CA ASP A 91 15.93 -5.95 -0.86
C ASP A 91 14.78 -4.98 -1.14
N ALA A 92 13.64 -5.16 -0.46
CA ALA A 92 12.49 -4.27 -0.54
C ALA A 92 12.86 -2.83 -0.09
N SER A 93 13.59 -2.69 1.01
CA SER A 93 14.06 -1.40 1.52
C SER A 93 15.10 -0.75 0.59
N SER A 94 15.96 -1.54 -0.02
CA SER A 94 16.93 -1.09 -1.03
C SER A 94 16.22 -0.60 -2.29
N TRP A 95 15.14 -1.26 -2.70
CA TRP A 95 14.28 -0.82 -3.79
C TRP A 95 13.63 0.53 -3.49
N CYS A 96 13.10 0.75 -2.28
CA CYS A 96 12.56 2.05 -1.86
C CYS A 96 13.56 3.20 -2.09
N THR A 97 14.81 2.97 -1.68
CA THR A 97 15.90 3.95 -1.81
C THR A 97 16.22 4.21 -3.29
N ARG A 98 16.29 3.15 -4.10
CA ARG A 98 16.55 3.23 -5.55
C ARG A 98 15.47 4.00 -6.30
N GLU A 99 14.20 3.77 -5.94
CA GLU A 99 13.03 4.47 -6.50
C GLU A 99 12.83 5.90 -5.96
N LYS A 100 13.76 6.35 -5.11
CA LYS A 100 13.81 7.68 -4.50
C LYS A 100 12.58 8.01 -3.66
N TYR A 101 12.01 7.00 -3.02
CA TYR A 101 11.01 7.23 -1.98
C TYR A 101 11.69 7.74 -0.71
N GLY A 102 11.03 8.66 -0.01
CA GLY A 102 11.49 9.09 1.31
C GLY A 102 11.40 7.95 2.33
N PRO A 103 12.14 8.03 3.45
CA PRO A 103 12.14 6.99 4.48
C PRO A 103 10.77 6.76 5.13
N ASN A 104 9.84 7.71 4.99
CA ASN A 104 8.46 7.59 5.49
C ASN A 104 7.44 7.27 4.38
N ASP A 105 7.89 7.22 3.12
CA ASP A 105 7.02 7.07 1.94
C ASP A 105 7.13 5.67 1.32
N CYS A 106 8.03 4.82 1.83
CA CYS A 106 8.19 3.45 1.38
C CYS A 106 8.81 2.60 2.49
N MET A 107 8.14 1.50 2.83
CA MET A 107 8.65 0.54 3.83
C MET A 107 8.39 -0.89 3.38
N ALA A 108 9.33 -1.78 3.69
CA ALA A 108 9.18 -3.21 3.47
C ALA A 108 8.05 -3.78 4.34
N ILE A 109 7.23 -4.66 3.77
CA ILE A 109 6.13 -5.31 4.46
C ILE A 109 5.77 -6.64 3.79
N ASP A 110 5.36 -7.62 4.57
CA ASP A 110 4.61 -8.79 4.14
C ASP A 110 3.16 -8.70 4.66
N LEU A 111 2.28 -9.61 4.23
CA LEU A 111 0.87 -9.64 4.62
C LEU A 111 0.53 -10.78 5.60
N SER A 112 1.52 -11.43 6.21
CA SER A 112 1.36 -12.60 7.09
C SER A 112 1.09 -12.33 8.57
#